data_AF-A0A838FPC6-F1
#
_entry.id   AF-A0A838FPC6-F1
#
_cell.length_a   1.000
_cell.length_b   1.000
_cell.length_c   1.000
_cell.angle_alpha   90.00
_cell.angle_beta   90.00
_cell.angle_gamma   90.00
#
_symmetry.space_group_name_H-M   'P 1'
#
loop_
_entity.id
_entity.type
_entity.pdbx_description
1 polymer ?
#
loop_
_entity_poly.entity_id
_entity_poly.type
_entity_poly.pdbx_seq_one_letter_code
_entity_poly.pdbx_strand_id
1 'polypeptide(L)'
;MRTTIDPAGRVVIPKEIRRSLELKGTEEVEVVEEEGSIRISLPTRHVDLVEGPDGILIADPGAGLPGCDVDEVRTLLERVRR
;
A
#
# COMPACT_ATOMS: atom_id res chain seq x y z
N MET A 1 20.96 3.00 -10.12
CA MET A 1 21.82 3.70 -9.13
C MET A 1 22.43 2.70 -8.17
N ARG A 2 23.56 3.00 -7.53
CA ARG A 2 24.19 2.13 -6.52
C ARG A 2 24.15 2.85 -5.17
N THR A 3 23.91 2.11 -4.10
CA THR A 3 23.91 2.61 -2.72
C THR A 3 24.71 1.64 -1.86
N THR A 4 25.06 2.04 -0.63
CA THR A 4 25.83 1.24 0.32
C THR A 4 24.94 0.81 1.48
N ILE A 5 25.24 -0.36 2.05
CA ILE A 5 24.70 -0.77 3.35
C ILE A 5 25.47 -0.02 4.43
N ASP A 6 24.78 0.61 5.37
CA ASP A 6 25.42 1.30 6.49
C ASP A 6 25.93 0.31 7.56
N PRO A 7 26.72 0.74 8.56
CA PRO A 7 27.21 -0.16 9.60
C PRO A 7 26.13 -0.85 10.45
N ALA A 8 24.89 -0.34 10.42
CA ALA A 8 23.76 -0.94 11.11
C ALA A 8 23.00 -1.95 10.23
N GLY A 9 23.47 -2.23 9.02
CA GLY A 9 22.83 -3.18 8.11
C GLY A 9 21.65 -2.61 7.32
N ARG A 10 21.50 -1.29 7.24
CA ARG A 10 20.36 -0.65 6.56
C ARG A 10 20.72 -0.22 5.15
N VAL A 11 19.75 -0.33 4.24
CA VAL A 11 19.81 0.25 2.89
C VAL A 11 18.93 1.47 2.84
N VAL A 12 19.50 2.61 2.45
CA VAL A 12 18.72 3.84 2.24
C VAL A 12 18.10 3.80 0.85
N ILE A 13 16.76 3.82 0.77
CA ILE A 13 16.02 3.98 -0.49
C ILE A 13 16.16 5.43 -0.97
N PRO A 14 16.74 5.67 -2.16
CA PRO A 14 16.95 7.03 -2.66
C PRO A 14 15.67 7.82 -2.91
N LYS A 15 15.75 9.15 -2.76
CA LYS A 15 14.58 10.06 -2.76
C LYS A 15 13.71 9.93 -4.02
N GLU A 16 14.33 9.74 -5.18
CA GLU A 16 13.62 9.61 -6.46
C GLU A 16 12.75 8.37 -6.50
N ILE A 17 13.29 7.22 -6.04
CA ILE A 17 12.54 5.97 -5.93
C ILE A 17 11.42 6.11 -4.92
N ARG A 18 11.69 6.68 -3.73
CA ARG A 18 10.64 6.92 -2.72
C ARG A 18 9.49 7.75 -3.27
N ARG A 19 9.78 8.83 -4.01
CA ARG A 19 8.76 9.70 -4.61
C ARG A 19 7.95 8.97 -5.68
N SER A 20 8.60 8.17 -6.53
CA SER A 20 7.92 7.44 -7.61
C SER A 20 6.98 6.36 -7.09
N LEU A 21 7.31 5.75 -5.95
CA LEU A 21 6.52 4.70 -5.30
C LEU A 21 5.65 5.23 -4.16
N GLU A 22 5.58 6.56 -4.01
CA GLU A 22 4.85 7.25 -2.94
C GLU A 22 5.15 6.75 -1.51
N LEU A 23 6.33 6.16 -1.30
CA LEU A 23 6.77 5.65 -0.01
C LEU A 23 6.98 6.80 0.97
N LYS A 24 6.18 6.83 2.03
CA LYS A 24 6.30 7.83 3.09
C LYS A 24 7.23 7.34 4.20
N GLY A 25 7.81 8.28 4.93
CA GLY A 25 8.58 7.92 6.12
C GLY A 25 7.69 7.19 7.12
N THR A 26 8.23 6.17 7.79
CA THR A 26 7.56 5.35 8.83
C THR A 26 6.46 4.40 8.35
N GLU A 27 6.28 4.22 7.04
CA GLU A 27 5.42 3.15 6.52
C GLU A 27 6.08 1.77 6.70
N GLU A 28 5.25 0.78 7.02
CA GLU A 28 5.66 -0.62 7.09
C GLU A 28 5.89 -1.17 5.67
N VAL A 29 6.87 -2.06 5.52
CA VAL A 29 7.19 -2.72 4.26
C VAL A 29 7.44 -4.20 4.50
N GLU A 30 7.06 -5.03 3.54
CA GLU A 30 7.44 -6.43 3.49
C GLU A 30 8.79 -6.55 2.80
N VAL A 31 9.69 -7.35 3.38
CA VAL A 31 11.03 -7.60 2.84
C VAL A 31 11.22 -9.11 2.73
N VAL A 32 11.37 -9.61 1.51
CA VAL A 32 11.52 -11.04 1.22
C VAL A 32 12.76 -11.30 0.35
N GLU A 33 13.40 -12.44 0.57
CA GLU A 33 14.47 -12.93 -0.30
C GLU A 33 13.85 -13.75 -1.44
N GLU A 34 14.12 -13.36 -2.67
CA GLU A 34 13.64 -14.05 -3.87
C GLU A 34 14.72 -14.07 -4.95
N GLU A 35 15.04 -15.27 -5.44
CA GLU A 35 15.98 -15.47 -6.55
C GLU A 35 17.36 -14.80 -6.35
N GLY A 36 17.86 -14.80 -5.11
CA GLY A 36 19.13 -14.14 -4.76
C GLY A 36 19.05 -12.61 -4.75
N SER A 37 17.84 -12.05 -4.73
CA SER A 37 17.56 -10.62 -4.61
C SER A 37 16.65 -10.35 -3.41
N ILE A 38 16.69 -9.10 -2.92
CA ILE A 38 15.74 -8.64 -1.90
C ILE A 38 14.61 -7.90 -2.61
N ARG A 39 13.37 -8.38 -2.42
CA ARG A 39 12.17 -7.65 -2.84
C ARG A 39 11.60 -6.91 -1.64
N ILE A 40 11.31 -5.64 -1.86
CA ILE A 40 10.65 -4.77 -0.88
C ILE A 40 9.30 -4.36 -1.49
N SER A 41 8.22 -4.68 -0.80
CA SER A 41 6.84 -4.35 -1.20
C SER A 41 6.11 -3.60 -0.08
N LEU A 42 5.09 -2.85 -0.46
CA LEU A 42 4.09 -2.42 0.52
C LEU A 42 3.33 -3.66 1.01
N PRO A 43 3.00 -3.75 2.31
CA PRO A 43 2.31 -4.90 2.85
C PRO A 43 1.01 -5.13 2.11
N THR A 44 0.84 -6.36 1.61
CA THR A 44 -0.39 -6.73 0.93
C THR A 44 -1.45 -7.00 2.01
N ARG A 45 -2.51 -6.19 2.02
CA ARG A 45 -3.66 -6.49 2.88
C ARG A 45 -4.38 -7.71 2.30
N HIS A 46 -4.48 -8.74 3.12
CA HIS A 46 -5.36 -9.86 2.83
C HIS A 46 -6.81 -9.35 2.73
N VAL A 47 -7.52 -9.80 1.71
CA VAL A 47 -8.96 -9.55 1.56
C VAL A 47 -9.62 -10.91 1.36
N ASP A 48 -10.73 -11.12 2.04
CA ASP A 48 -11.56 -12.28 1.82
C ASP A 48 -12.56 -11.96 0.71
N LEU A 49 -12.81 -12.91 -0.20
CA LEU A 49 -13.87 -12.75 -1.18
C LEU A 49 -15.16 -13.33 -0.61
N VAL A 50 -16.16 -12.48 -0.40
CA VAL A 50 -17.47 -12.85 0.14
C VAL A 50 -18.57 -12.65 -0.90
N GLU A 51 -19.59 -13.49 -0.88
CA GLU A 51 -20.74 -13.37 -1.78
C GLU A 51 -21.67 -12.23 -1.31
N GLY A 52 -21.88 -11.25 -2.19
CA GLY A 52 -22.74 -10.10 -1.92
C GLY A 52 -24.24 -10.41 -2.09
N PRO A 53 -25.11 -9.45 -1.73
CA PRO A 53 -26.57 -9.63 -1.79
C PRO A 53 -27.12 -10.06 -3.17
N ASP A 54 -26.42 -9.67 -4.24
CA ASP A 54 -26.79 -9.96 -5.62
C ASP A 54 -26.05 -11.18 -6.22
N GLY A 55 -25.36 -11.97 -5.39
CA GLY A 55 -24.54 -13.13 -5.82
C GLY A 55 -23.19 -12.76 -6.44
N ILE A 56 -22.77 -11.49 -6.33
CA ILE A 56 -21.50 -10.98 -6.86
C ILE A 56 -20.42 -11.09 -5.76
N LEU A 57 -19.22 -11.58 -6.09
CA LEU A 57 -18.10 -11.60 -5.15
C LEU A 57 -17.61 -10.18 -4.86
N ILE A 58 -17.49 -9.85 -3.58
CA ILE A 58 -17.00 -8.58 -3.05
C ILE A 58 -15.73 -8.84 -2.24
N ALA A 59 -14.71 -7.98 -2.39
CA ALA A 59 -13.54 -8.01 -1.52
C ALA A 59 -13.90 -7.41 -0.16
N ASP A 60 -13.96 -8.26 0.86
CA ASP A 60 -14.09 -7.88 2.27
C ASP A 60 -12.69 -7.76 2.89
N PRO A 61 -12.24 -6.54 3.21
CA PRO A 61 -10.96 -6.29 3.87
C PRO A 61 -11.00 -6.60 5.38
N GLY A 62 -12.12 -7.08 5.91
CA GLY A 62 -12.33 -7.37 7.32
C GLY A 62 -12.36 -6.12 8.20
N ALA A 63 -12.16 -6.31 9.51
CA ALA A 63 -12.13 -5.22 10.48
C ALA A 63 -10.77 -4.50 10.43
N GLY A 64 -10.75 -3.25 9.95
CA GLY A 64 -9.51 -2.45 9.98
C GLY A 64 -9.41 -1.33 8.95
N LEU A 65 -10.34 -1.24 8.00
CA LEU A 65 -10.44 -0.04 7.18
C LEU A 65 -11.15 1.07 7.98
N PRO A 66 -10.63 2.32 7.97
CA PRO A 66 -11.43 3.44 8.38
C PRO A 66 -12.68 3.47 7.49
N GLY A 67 -13.85 3.58 8.11
CA GLY A 67 -15.09 3.76 7.37
C GLY A 67 -14.97 5.00 6.49
N CYS A 68 -15.50 4.93 5.27
CA CYS A 68 -15.65 6.09 4.43
C CYS A 68 -17.11 6.52 4.48
N ASP A 69 -17.37 7.75 4.89
CA ASP A 69 -18.73 8.26 4.98
C ASP A 69 -19.23 8.76 3.60
N VAL A 70 -20.54 8.69 3.39
CA VAL A 70 -21.18 9.12 2.15
C VAL A 70 -20.87 10.59 1.84
N ASP A 71 -20.77 11.44 2.85
CA ASP A 71 -20.44 12.86 2.67
C ASP A 71 -18.99 13.08 2.22
N GLU A 72 -18.06 12.26 2.70
CA GLU A 72 -16.65 12.28 2.27
C GLU A 72 -16.54 11.89 0.80
N VAL A 73 -17.23 10.82 0.39
CA VAL A 73 -17.27 10.35 -1.01
C VAL A 73 -17.86 11.43 -1.91
N ARG A 74 -19.00 12.01 -1.52
CA ARG A 74 -19.66 13.06 -2.30
C ARG A 74 -18.77 14.28 -2.48
N THR A 75 -18.12 14.74 -1.41
CA THR A 75 -17.20 15.89 -1.44
C THR A 75 -16.03 15.63 -2.40
N LEU A 76 -15.47 14.42 -2.36
CA LEU A 76 -14.37 14.03 -3.24
C LEU A 76 -14.79 14.03 -4.72
N LEU A 77 -15.96 13.47 -5.03
CA LEU A 77 -16.47 13.40 -6.41
C LEU A 77 -16.79 14.78 -7.00
N GLU A 78 -17.35 15.69 -6.20
CA GLU A 78 -17.61 17.07 -6.63
C GLU A 78 -16.32 17.83 -6.92
N ARG A 79 -15.27 17.59 -6.12
CA ARG A 79 -13.95 18.20 -6.32
C ARG A 79 -13.30 17.75 -7.63
N VAL A 80 -13.41 16.47 -7.99
CA VAL A 80 -12.81 15.93 -9.23
C VAL A 80 -13.61 16.31 -10.49
N ARG A 81 -14.91 16.62 -10.36
CA ARG A 81 -15.75 17.07 -11.50
C ARG A 81 -15.52 18.52 -11.94
N ARG A 82 -14.84 19.35 -11.14
CA ARG A 82 -14.49 20.73 -11.48
C ARG A 82 -13.09 20.81 -12.06
#